data_AF-A0A950XKS9-F1
#
_entry.id   AF-A0A950XKS9-F1
#
_cell.length_a   1.000
_cell.length_b   1.000
_cell.length_c   1.000
_cell.angle_alpha   90.00
_cell.angle_beta   90.00
_cell.angle_gamma   90.00
#
_symmetry.space_group_name_H-M   'P 1'
#
loop_
_entity.id
_entity.type
_entity.pdbx_description
1 polymer ?
#
loop_
_entity_poly.entity_id
_entity_poly.type
_entity_poly.pdbx_seq_one_letter_code
_entity_poly.pdbx_strand_id
1 'polypeptide(L)'
;IVVVIFSMVGAEVATIAAGETPSPERAVRRATNTVVTRIAIFFVGSVFLLVVIVPWNSLQPGASPYVAALQRMGIPGAGNFMNAIVLTAVLSCLNSGLYTSSRMLFVLATQREAPAQLVKVSSRGVPYIAIVCSSLVGFGCVVIAWLAPGTVFLFLLNSSGAIVLFVYLLIALSQIVLRRRTPADQLRVRMWLFPVLSILTLAAIVAVLVQMAFDTDARVQLWLSLASWAVVIAFYFLAKWWRGREGPKAQTAPTAAPTSGHVGSGG
;
A
#
# COMPACT_ATOMS: atom_id res chain seq x y z
N ILE A 1 3.35 -13.05 -13.77
CA ILE A 1 2.92 -11.63 -13.81
C ILE A 1 2.64 -11.08 -12.41
N VAL A 2 1.85 -11.79 -11.59
CA VAL A 2 1.48 -11.38 -10.22
C VAL A 2 2.68 -11.02 -9.33
N VAL A 3 3.74 -11.84 -9.32
CA VAL A 3 4.97 -11.58 -8.54
C VAL A 3 5.68 -10.30 -9.00
N VAL A 4 5.66 -9.99 -10.30
CA VAL A 4 6.24 -8.75 -10.83
C VAL A 4 5.42 -7.54 -10.38
N ILE A 5 4.09 -7.64 -10.38
CA ILE A 5 3.22 -6.57 -9.89
C ILE A 5 3.40 -6.37 -8.39
N PHE A 6 3.53 -7.45 -7.61
CA PHE A 6 3.87 -7.38 -6.20
C PHE A 6 5.18 -6.59 -5.97
N SER A 7 6.18 -6.75 -6.83
CA SER A 7 7.44 -5.98 -6.71
C SER A 7 7.30 -4.48 -6.97
N MET A 8 6.18 -4.04 -7.57
CA MET A 8 5.88 -2.62 -7.83
C MET A 8 5.08 -1.95 -6.70
N VAL A 9 4.66 -2.73 -5.70
CA VAL A 9 3.96 -2.21 -4.51
C VAL A 9 4.87 -1.27 -3.73
N GLY A 10 4.32 -0.17 -3.23
CA GLY A 10 5.02 0.75 -2.35
C GLY A 10 5.29 2.13 -2.95
N ALA A 11 5.05 2.31 -4.26
CA ALA A 11 5.09 3.62 -4.90
C ALA A 11 4.10 4.60 -4.24
N GLU A 12 2.95 4.09 -3.81
CA GLU A 12 1.91 4.84 -3.11
C GLU A 12 2.35 5.36 -1.73
N VAL A 13 3.25 4.65 -1.04
CA VAL A 13 3.73 5.03 0.31
C VAL A 13 4.45 6.38 0.26
N ALA A 14 5.29 6.57 -0.77
CA ALA A 14 5.96 7.85 -1.01
C ALA A 14 4.94 8.98 -1.28
N THR A 15 3.82 8.68 -1.94
CA THR A 15 2.77 9.67 -2.20
C THR A 15 1.95 10.01 -0.96
N ILE A 16 1.72 9.04 -0.07
CA ILE A 16 1.06 9.26 1.23
C ILE A 16 1.93 10.19 2.09
N ALA A 17 3.22 9.88 2.20
CA ALA A 17 4.16 10.73 2.94
C ALA A 17 4.29 12.13 2.32
N ALA A 18 4.33 12.22 0.99
CA ALA A 18 4.34 13.50 0.29
C ALA A 18 3.06 14.32 0.53
N GLY A 19 1.91 13.66 0.70
CA GLY A 19 0.62 14.27 0.98
C GLY A 19 0.56 15.03 2.31
N GLU A 20 1.42 14.66 3.27
CA GLU A 20 1.47 15.27 4.61
C GLU A 20 2.52 16.38 4.73
N THR A 21 3.25 16.66 3.65
CA THR A 21 4.25 17.73 3.61
C THR A 21 3.56 19.10 3.48
N PRO A 22 4.13 20.22 3.98
CA PRO A 22 3.53 21.55 3.86
C PRO A 22 3.20 22.00 2.42
N SER A 23 3.90 21.44 1.42
CA SER A 23 3.62 21.66 -0.01
C SER A 23 3.33 20.33 -0.74
N PRO A 24 2.12 19.75 -0.59
CA PRO A 24 1.80 18.41 -1.10
C PRO A 24 1.94 18.30 -2.62
N GLU A 25 1.54 19.33 -3.38
CA GLU A 25 1.58 19.30 -4.85
C GLU A 25 3.00 19.06 -5.38
N ARG A 26 3.96 19.85 -4.91
CA ARG A 26 5.37 19.74 -5.34
C ARG A 26 5.98 18.43 -4.84
N ALA A 27 5.67 18.05 -3.61
CA ALA A 27 6.17 16.82 -3.01
C ALA A 27 5.69 15.58 -3.77
N VAL A 28 4.39 15.50 -4.12
CA VAL A 28 3.80 14.40 -4.88
C VAL A 28 4.43 14.32 -6.28
N ARG A 29 4.52 15.45 -7.02
CA ARG A 29 5.16 15.45 -8.36
C ARG A 29 6.61 14.96 -8.29
N ARG A 30 7.37 15.45 -7.31
CA ARG A 30 8.77 15.04 -7.11
C ARG A 30 8.88 13.56 -6.75
N ALA A 31 8.02 13.09 -5.83
CA ALA A 31 7.98 11.69 -5.42
C ALA A 31 7.68 10.79 -6.63
N THR A 32 6.63 11.08 -7.40
CA THR A 32 6.26 10.32 -8.60
C THR A 32 7.41 10.24 -9.61
N ASN A 33 7.99 11.39 -10.00
CA ASN A 33 9.09 11.40 -10.98
C ASN A 33 10.31 10.62 -10.46
N THR A 34 10.62 10.77 -9.18
CA THR A 34 11.76 10.07 -8.57
C THR A 34 11.52 8.56 -8.54
N VAL A 35 10.32 8.11 -8.16
CA VAL A 35 9.98 6.68 -8.14
C VAL A 35 10.03 6.09 -9.55
N VAL A 36 9.43 6.74 -10.54
CA VAL A 36 9.43 6.25 -11.94
C VAL A 36 10.85 6.12 -12.48
N THR A 37 11.68 7.15 -12.33
CA THR A 37 13.07 7.12 -12.81
C THR A 37 13.88 6.04 -12.07
N ARG A 38 13.66 5.86 -10.76
CA ARG A 38 14.33 4.81 -9.98
C ARG A 38 13.90 3.42 -10.42
N ILE A 39 12.62 3.17 -10.70
CA ILE A 39 12.16 1.88 -11.22
C ILE A 39 12.76 1.61 -12.60
N ALA A 40 12.76 2.60 -13.50
CA ALA A 40 13.35 2.44 -14.83
C ALA A 40 14.85 2.09 -14.75
N ILE A 41 15.62 2.82 -13.96
CA ILE A 41 17.07 2.60 -13.87
C ILE A 41 17.39 1.33 -13.06
N PHE A 42 16.83 1.18 -11.86
CA PHE A 42 17.22 0.10 -10.96
C PHE A 42 16.50 -1.21 -11.22
N PHE A 43 15.21 -1.21 -11.57
CA PHE A 43 14.48 -2.46 -11.82
C PHE A 43 14.66 -2.91 -13.27
N VAL A 44 14.28 -2.07 -14.24
CA VAL A 44 14.37 -2.45 -15.66
C VAL A 44 15.82 -2.58 -16.10
N GLY A 45 16.69 -1.64 -15.72
CA GLY A 45 18.12 -1.71 -16.01
C GLY A 45 18.81 -2.93 -15.39
N SER A 46 18.49 -3.31 -14.15
CA SER A 46 19.10 -4.50 -13.54
C SER A 46 18.60 -5.80 -14.15
N VAL A 47 17.30 -5.91 -14.47
CA VAL A 47 16.74 -7.08 -15.17
C VAL A 47 17.35 -7.21 -16.56
N PHE A 48 17.54 -6.10 -17.28
CA PHE A 48 18.23 -6.10 -18.57
C PHE A 48 19.64 -6.68 -18.45
N LEU A 49 20.44 -6.20 -17.49
CA LEU A 49 21.79 -6.73 -17.25
C LEU A 49 21.75 -8.22 -16.87
N LEU A 50 20.77 -8.62 -16.07
CA LEU A 50 20.62 -10.01 -15.63
C LEU A 50 20.39 -10.95 -16.82
N VAL A 51 19.50 -10.58 -17.74
CA VAL A 51 19.19 -11.38 -18.94
C VAL A 51 20.36 -11.43 -19.92
N VAL A 52 21.22 -10.40 -19.94
CA VAL A 52 22.46 -10.38 -20.74
C VAL A 52 23.56 -11.27 -20.13
N ILE A 53 23.68 -11.31 -18.79
CA ILE A 53 24.74 -12.05 -18.10
C ILE A 53 24.40 -13.54 -17.96
N VAL A 54 23.14 -13.86 -17.64
CA VAL A 54 22.70 -15.22 -17.37
C VAL A 54 21.63 -15.62 -18.40
N PRO A 55 21.85 -16.72 -19.14
CA PRO A 55 20.85 -17.23 -20.06
C PRO A 55 19.54 -17.49 -19.31
N TRP A 56 18.44 -16.92 -19.81
CA TRP A 56 17.12 -16.99 -19.16
C TRP A 56 16.59 -18.42 -19.00
N ASN A 57 17.14 -19.37 -19.75
CA ASN A 57 16.82 -20.80 -19.72
C ASN A 57 17.62 -21.62 -18.69
N SER A 58 18.57 -21.00 -17.99
CA SER A 58 19.52 -21.69 -17.08
C SER A 58 19.33 -21.38 -15.59
N LEU A 59 18.32 -20.58 -15.24
CA LEU A 59 18.04 -20.21 -13.86
C LEU A 59 17.37 -21.36 -13.11
N GLN A 60 18.01 -21.82 -12.04
CA GLN A 60 17.44 -22.83 -11.15
C GLN A 60 16.30 -22.22 -10.31
N PRO A 61 15.14 -22.89 -10.21
CA PRO A 61 14.07 -22.47 -9.30
C PRO A 61 14.57 -22.38 -7.85
N GLY A 62 14.30 -21.26 -7.18
CA GLY A 62 14.63 -21.06 -5.76
C GLY A 62 15.97 -20.37 -5.47
N ALA A 63 16.86 -20.21 -6.45
CA ALA A 63 18.08 -19.42 -6.30
C ALA A 63 17.85 -17.95 -6.69
N SER A 64 18.45 -17.00 -5.95
CA SER A 64 18.41 -15.59 -6.33
C SER A 64 19.12 -15.40 -7.67
N PRO A 65 18.44 -14.88 -8.71
CA PRO A 65 19.03 -14.76 -10.04
C PRO A 65 20.16 -13.71 -10.04
N TYR A 66 20.14 -12.76 -9.11
CA TYR A 66 21.24 -11.80 -8.90
C TYR A 66 22.48 -12.47 -8.29
N VAL A 67 22.29 -13.43 -7.38
CA VAL A 67 23.42 -14.20 -6.84
C VAL A 67 24.03 -15.07 -7.94
N ALA A 68 23.20 -15.72 -8.76
CA ALA A 68 23.66 -16.51 -9.90
C ALA A 68 24.45 -15.66 -10.91
N ALA A 69 24.00 -14.44 -11.20
CA ALA A 69 24.70 -13.51 -12.08
C ALA A 69 26.08 -13.11 -11.53
N LEU A 70 26.16 -12.74 -10.25
CA LEU A 70 27.43 -12.34 -9.63
C LEU A 70 28.42 -13.52 -9.49
N GLN A 71 27.92 -14.73 -9.25
CA GLN A 71 28.74 -15.95 -9.26
C GLN A 71 29.29 -16.24 -10.66
N ARG A 72 28.49 -16.08 -11.71
CA ARG A 72 28.94 -16.16 -13.12
C ARG A 72 30.04 -15.16 -13.45
N MET A 73 30.03 -13.99 -12.82
CA MET A 73 31.06 -12.96 -12.97
C MET A 73 32.34 -13.25 -12.16
N GLY A 74 32.37 -14.31 -11.34
CA GLY A 74 33.52 -14.70 -10.55
C GLY A 74 33.77 -13.83 -9.31
N ILE A 75 32.76 -13.10 -8.81
CA ILE A 75 32.91 -12.22 -7.65
C ILE A 75 32.91 -13.07 -6.36
N PRO A 76 34.03 -13.16 -5.62
CA PRO A 76 34.09 -13.93 -4.38
C PRO A 76 33.19 -13.28 -3.31
N GLY A 77 32.47 -14.10 -2.54
CA GLY A 77 31.59 -13.60 -1.48
C GLY A 77 30.28 -12.94 -1.95
N ALA A 78 29.98 -12.97 -3.26
CA ALA A 78 28.79 -12.34 -3.84
C ALA A 78 27.46 -12.74 -3.18
N GLY A 79 27.33 -14.01 -2.79
CA GLY A 79 26.13 -14.51 -2.12
C GLY A 79 25.90 -13.83 -0.76
N ASN A 80 26.93 -13.74 0.07
CA ASN A 80 26.82 -13.10 1.39
C ASN A 80 26.55 -11.61 1.29
N PHE A 81 27.22 -10.94 0.35
CA PHE A 81 26.99 -9.52 0.08
C PHE A 81 25.56 -9.25 -0.39
N MET A 82 25.02 -10.07 -1.30
CA MET A 82 23.63 -9.93 -1.73
C MET A 82 22.63 -10.26 -0.63
N ASN A 83 22.90 -11.27 0.21
CA ASN A 83 22.04 -11.56 1.36
C ASN A 83 21.97 -10.37 2.31
N ALA A 84 23.09 -9.69 2.58
CA ALA A 84 23.11 -8.48 3.39
C ALA A 84 22.28 -7.35 2.75
N ILE A 85 22.45 -7.11 1.44
CA ILE A 85 21.67 -6.11 0.70
C ILE A 85 20.17 -6.41 0.77
N VAL A 86 19.78 -7.65 0.48
CA VAL A 86 18.37 -8.08 0.50
C VAL A 86 17.79 -7.94 1.90
N LEU A 87 18.53 -8.34 2.93
CA LEU A 87 18.09 -8.21 4.31
C LEU A 87 17.85 -6.73 4.69
N THR A 88 18.80 -5.84 4.38
CA THR A 88 18.64 -4.40 4.64
C THR A 88 17.46 -3.81 3.87
N ALA A 89 17.29 -4.20 2.60
CA ALA A 89 16.18 -3.74 1.77
C ALA A 89 14.81 -4.22 2.31
N VAL A 90 14.71 -5.48 2.72
CA VAL A 90 13.48 -6.05 3.30
C VAL A 90 13.15 -5.38 4.63
N LEU A 91 14.14 -5.15 5.51
CA LEU A 91 13.93 -4.44 6.77
C LEU A 91 13.45 -2.99 6.55
N SER A 92 14.00 -2.30 5.54
CA SER A 92 13.55 -0.95 5.15
C SER A 92 12.10 -0.96 4.63
N CYS A 93 11.77 -1.94 3.79
CA CYS A 93 10.41 -2.15 3.27
C CYS A 93 9.42 -2.44 4.41
N LEU A 94 9.79 -3.30 5.36
CA LEU A 94 8.97 -3.65 6.52
C LEU A 94 8.64 -2.41 7.37
N ASN A 95 9.62 -1.55 7.63
CA ASN A 95 9.38 -0.30 8.37
C ASN A 95 8.38 0.62 7.66
N SER A 96 8.51 0.79 6.33
CA SER A 96 7.60 1.61 5.52
C SER A 96 6.20 0.98 5.42
N GLY A 97 6.13 -0.35 5.35
CA GLY A 97 4.89 -1.13 5.36
C GLY A 97 4.12 -0.97 6.68
N LEU A 98 4.79 -1.13 7.82
CA LEU A 98 4.19 -0.93 9.15
C LEU A 98 3.72 0.51 9.38
N TYR A 99 4.50 1.49 8.90
CA TYR A 99 4.10 2.89 8.94
C TYR A 99 2.81 3.13 8.14
N THR A 100 2.72 2.58 6.94
CA THR A 100 1.55 2.75 6.07
C THR A 100 0.33 2.03 6.62
N SER A 101 0.48 0.78 7.06
CA SER A 101 -0.63 -0.02 7.60
C SER A 101 -1.22 0.61 8.85
N SER A 102 -0.36 1.08 9.77
CA SER A 102 -0.80 1.70 11.01
C SER A 102 -1.57 3.00 10.77
N ARG A 103 -1.19 3.77 9.74
CA ARG A 103 -1.91 4.99 9.36
C ARG A 103 -3.22 4.74 8.64
N MET A 104 -3.26 3.79 7.71
CA MET A 104 -4.53 3.38 7.09
C MET A 104 -5.51 2.88 8.16
N LEU A 105 -5.01 2.08 9.12
CA LEU A 105 -5.82 1.58 10.23
C LEU A 105 -6.28 2.70 11.18
N PHE A 106 -5.43 3.68 11.45
CA PHE A 106 -5.79 4.88 12.21
C PHE A 106 -6.88 5.71 11.51
N VAL A 107 -6.76 5.93 10.19
CA VAL A 107 -7.77 6.65 9.39
C VAL A 107 -9.11 5.92 9.38
N LEU A 108 -9.11 4.59 9.27
CA LEU A 108 -10.33 3.78 9.39
C LEU A 108 -10.95 3.93 10.78
N ALA A 109 -10.12 3.91 11.84
CA ALA A 109 -10.60 4.04 13.22
C ALA A 109 -11.18 5.44 13.51
N THR A 110 -10.62 6.51 12.95
CA THR A 110 -11.18 7.87 13.10
C THR A 110 -12.52 8.04 12.39
N GLN A 111 -12.73 7.32 11.28
CA GLN A 111 -14.04 7.22 10.60
C GLN A 111 -14.98 6.21 11.28
N ARG A 112 -14.61 5.72 12.46
CA ARG A 112 -15.28 4.66 13.24
C ARG A 112 -15.36 3.32 12.54
N GLU A 113 -14.74 3.11 11.37
CA GLU A 113 -14.76 1.86 10.59
C GLU A 113 -13.84 0.76 11.17
N ALA A 114 -13.02 1.09 12.16
CA ALA A 114 -12.22 0.15 12.93
C ALA A 114 -12.38 0.39 14.46
N PRO A 115 -11.98 -0.56 15.33
CA PRO A 115 -12.08 -0.42 16.78
C PRO A 115 -11.56 0.94 17.30
N ALA A 116 -12.35 1.62 18.14
CA ALA A 116 -12.06 2.98 18.60
C ALA A 116 -10.70 3.10 19.34
N GLN A 117 -10.20 1.99 19.93
CA GLN A 117 -8.88 1.98 20.57
C GLN A 117 -7.74 2.30 19.59
N LEU A 118 -7.90 2.03 18.30
CA LEU A 118 -6.86 2.25 17.28
C LEU A 118 -6.62 3.74 16.96
N VAL A 119 -7.51 4.64 17.43
CA VAL A 119 -7.32 6.10 17.33
C VAL A 119 -6.32 6.62 18.36
N LYS A 120 -5.92 5.82 19.36
CA LYS A 120 -4.97 6.28 20.39
C LYS A 120 -3.58 6.53 19.78
N VAL A 121 -3.09 7.74 19.96
CA VAL A 121 -1.74 8.16 19.56
C VAL A 121 -0.82 8.32 20.77
N SER A 122 0.48 8.12 20.57
CA SER A 122 1.50 8.41 21.56
C SER A 122 1.74 9.91 21.71
N SER A 123 2.54 10.32 22.71
CA SER A 123 2.97 11.72 22.89
C SER A 123 3.70 12.31 21.67
N ARG A 124 4.22 11.45 20.79
CA ARG A 124 4.88 11.84 19.52
C ARG A 124 3.92 11.86 18.32
N GLY A 125 2.62 11.70 18.54
CA GLY A 125 1.60 11.72 17.47
C GLY A 125 1.55 10.44 16.63
N VAL A 126 2.09 9.32 17.13
CA VAL A 126 2.18 8.06 16.38
C VAL A 126 1.11 7.07 16.87
N PRO A 127 0.31 6.43 15.99
CA PRO A 127 -0.77 5.50 16.38
C PRO A 127 -0.19 4.16 16.87
N TYR A 128 0.29 4.11 18.11
CA TYR A 128 1.07 2.98 18.63
C TYR A 128 0.27 1.67 18.72
N ILE A 129 -1.03 1.73 19.00
CA ILE A 129 -1.88 0.52 19.05
C ILE A 129 -2.01 -0.08 17.65
N ALA A 130 -2.19 0.75 16.63
CA ALA A 130 -2.25 0.29 15.24
C ALA A 130 -0.92 -0.32 14.78
N ILE A 131 0.22 0.20 15.26
CA ILE A 131 1.54 -0.39 15.01
C ILE A 131 1.64 -1.76 15.67
N VAL A 132 1.31 -1.89 16.96
CA VAL A 132 1.40 -3.18 17.67
C VAL A 132 0.49 -4.22 17.03
N CYS A 133 -0.75 -3.88 16.70
CA CYS A 133 -1.65 -4.78 15.99
C CYS A 133 -1.09 -5.22 14.63
N SER A 134 -0.57 -4.28 13.82
CA SER A 134 0.04 -4.59 12.52
C SER A 134 1.25 -5.51 12.67
N SER A 135 2.10 -5.26 13.66
CA SER A 135 3.28 -6.07 13.96
C SER A 135 2.90 -7.48 14.40
N LEU A 136 1.91 -7.64 15.28
CA LEU A 136 1.44 -8.96 15.73
C LEU A 136 0.91 -9.79 14.57
N VAL A 137 0.14 -9.19 13.67
CA VAL A 137 -0.32 -9.85 12.44
C VAL A 137 0.86 -10.23 11.56
N GLY A 138 1.82 -9.32 11.36
CA GLY A 138 3.03 -9.59 10.58
C GLY A 138 3.86 -10.75 11.14
N PHE A 139 4.12 -10.77 12.45
CA PHE A 139 4.81 -11.88 13.11
C PHE A 139 4.02 -13.19 13.01
N GLY A 140 2.69 -13.14 13.16
CA GLY A 140 1.82 -14.29 12.91
C GLY A 140 1.98 -14.86 11.50
N CYS A 141 1.98 -13.99 10.48
CA CYS A 141 2.24 -14.40 9.09
C CYS A 141 3.63 -15.03 8.90
N VAL A 142 4.66 -14.50 9.56
CA VAL A 142 6.02 -15.08 9.51
C VAL A 142 6.04 -16.47 10.14
N VAL A 143 5.38 -16.67 11.28
CA VAL A 143 5.27 -17.99 11.92
C VAL A 143 4.55 -18.96 10.98
N ILE A 144 3.40 -18.58 10.42
CA ILE A 144 2.65 -19.44 9.49
C ILE A 144 3.48 -19.77 8.24
N ALA A 145 4.23 -18.80 7.70
CA ALA A 145 5.12 -19.02 6.57
C ALA A 145 6.29 -19.96 6.91
N TRP A 146 6.78 -19.93 8.15
CA TRP A 146 7.82 -20.84 8.63
C TRP A 146 7.30 -22.28 8.81
N LEU A 147 6.04 -22.47 9.21
CA LEU A 147 5.44 -23.81 9.34
C LEU A 147 5.23 -24.51 7.98
N ALA A 148 4.97 -23.77 6.91
CA ALA A 148 4.70 -24.34 5.58
C ALA A 148 5.32 -23.49 4.44
N PRO A 149 6.67 -23.49 4.31
CA PRO A 149 7.38 -22.56 3.44
C PRO A 149 7.11 -22.76 1.94
N GLY A 150 6.83 -23.99 1.50
CA GLY A 150 6.60 -24.30 0.09
C GLY A 150 5.26 -23.79 -0.46
N THR A 151 4.25 -23.65 0.39
CA THR A 151 2.88 -23.30 -0.03
C THR A 151 2.46 -21.93 0.48
N VAL A 152 2.70 -21.63 1.76
CA VAL A 152 2.22 -20.37 2.37
C VAL A 152 2.96 -19.17 1.79
N PHE A 153 4.26 -19.25 1.56
CA PHE A 153 5.03 -18.13 1.01
C PHE A 153 4.54 -17.74 -0.39
N LEU A 154 4.41 -18.72 -1.30
CA LEU A 154 3.90 -18.49 -2.65
C LEU A 154 2.44 -18.02 -2.62
N PHE A 155 1.62 -18.59 -1.73
CA PHE A 155 0.25 -18.13 -1.52
C PHE A 155 0.20 -16.66 -1.09
N LEU A 156 1.01 -16.25 -0.10
CA LEU A 156 1.06 -14.88 0.39
C LEU A 156 1.54 -13.90 -0.69
N LEU A 157 2.59 -14.25 -1.44
CA LEU A 157 3.10 -13.43 -2.54
C LEU A 157 2.03 -13.19 -3.60
N ASN A 158 1.39 -14.26 -4.06
CA ASN A 158 0.45 -14.16 -5.15
C ASN A 158 -0.90 -13.58 -4.70
N SER A 159 -1.39 -13.92 -3.51
CA SER A 159 -2.60 -13.34 -2.92
C SER A 159 -2.43 -11.84 -2.67
N SER A 160 -1.28 -11.42 -2.13
CA SER A 160 -0.95 -10.00 -1.95
C SER A 160 -0.89 -9.26 -3.29
N GLY A 161 -0.23 -9.82 -4.30
CA GLY A 161 -0.19 -9.24 -5.64
C GLY A 161 -1.59 -9.12 -6.28
N ALA A 162 -2.48 -10.09 -6.03
CA ALA A 162 -3.87 -10.03 -6.46
C ALA A 162 -4.64 -8.88 -5.76
N ILE A 163 -4.55 -8.79 -4.43
CA ILE A 163 -5.20 -7.73 -3.64
C ILE A 163 -4.73 -6.34 -4.10
N VAL A 164 -3.44 -6.17 -4.35
CA VAL A 164 -2.85 -4.92 -4.85
C VAL A 164 -3.48 -4.48 -6.17
N LEU A 165 -3.74 -5.41 -7.09
CA LEU A 165 -4.40 -5.08 -8.35
C LEU A 165 -5.80 -4.52 -8.12
N PHE A 166 -6.57 -5.07 -7.18
CA PHE A 166 -7.87 -4.51 -6.80
C PHE A 166 -7.73 -3.12 -6.15
N VAL A 167 -6.73 -2.93 -5.28
CA VAL A 167 -6.45 -1.61 -4.69
C VAL A 167 -6.12 -0.59 -5.79
N TYR A 168 -5.25 -0.94 -6.73
CA TYR A 168 -4.88 -0.06 -7.85
C TYR A 168 -6.04 0.18 -8.81
N LEU A 169 -6.90 -0.81 -9.03
CA LEU A 169 -8.15 -0.65 -9.78
C LEU A 169 -9.03 0.42 -9.12
N LEU A 170 -9.22 0.34 -7.80
CA LEU A 170 -10.02 1.31 -7.04
C LEU A 170 -9.39 2.69 -7.01
N ILE A 171 -8.07 2.78 -6.89
CA ILE A 171 -7.36 4.06 -6.97
C ILE A 171 -7.56 4.70 -8.35
N ALA A 172 -7.41 3.93 -9.44
CA ALA A 172 -7.62 4.42 -10.80
C ALA A 172 -9.07 4.87 -11.04
N LEU A 173 -10.06 4.08 -10.61
CA LEU A 173 -11.47 4.44 -10.68
C LEU A 173 -11.77 5.71 -9.87
N SER A 174 -11.29 5.76 -8.62
CA SER A 174 -11.46 6.92 -7.74
C SER A 174 -10.85 8.17 -8.35
N GLN A 175 -9.68 8.06 -8.99
CA GLN A 175 -9.03 9.16 -9.68
C GLN A 175 -9.87 9.67 -10.85
N ILE A 176 -10.44 8.79 -11.68
CA ILE A 176 -11.31 9.17 -12.80
C ILE A 176 -12.58 9.85 -12.30
N VAL A 177 -13.25 9.25 -11.31
CA VAL A 177 -14.50 9.77 -10.75
C VAL A 177 -14.27 11.11 -10.05
N LEU A 178 -13.25 11.22 -9.20
CA LEU A 178 -12.93 12.45 -8.48
C LEU A 178 -12.59 13.57 -9.47
N ARG A 179 -11.74 13.31 -10.47
CA ARG A 179 -11.37 14.33 -11.46
C ARG A 179 -12.54 14.77 -12.36
N ARG A 180 -13.56 13.93 -12.56
CA ARG A 180 -14.80 14.32 -13.25
C ARG A 180 -15.75 15.13 -12.36
N ARG A 181 -15.70 14.95 -11.04
CA ARG A 181 -16.56 15.64 -10.07
C ARG A 181 -15.96 16.94 -9.53
N THR A 182 -14.64 17.07 -9.57
CA THR A 182 -13.93 18.26 -9.09
C THR A 182 -13.80 19.28 -10.23
N PRO A 183 -14.24 20.54 -10.02
CA PRO A 183 -14.09 21.58 -11.02
C PRO A 183 -12.60 21.93 -11.24
N ALA A 184 -12.28 22.43 -12.44
CA ALA A 184 -10.89 22.54 -12.92
C ALA A 184 -10.01 23.52 -12.12
N ASP A 185 -10.63 24.47 -11.43
CA ASP A 185 -10.05 25.46 -10.52
C ASP A 185 -9.58 24.85 -9.19
N GLN A 186 -10.18 23.75 -8.74
CA GLN A 186 -9.82 23.06 -7.50
C GLN A 186 -8.76 21.95 -7.70
N LEU A 187 -8.39 21.65 -8.96
CA LEU A 187 -7.39 20.62 -9.29
C LEU A 187 -5.97 21.12 -8.99
N ARG A 188 -5.44 20.72 -7.82
CA ARG A 188 -4.08 21.04 -7.38
C ARG A 188 -2.98 20.30 -8.16
N VAL A 189 -3.24 19.09 -8.65
CA VAL A 189 -2.27 18.31 -9.43
C VAL A 189 -2.87 17.97 -10.79
N ARG A 190 -2.22 18.41 -11.87
CA ARG A 190 -2.66 18.16 -13.25
C ARG A 190 -1.90 16.98 -13.84
N MET A 191 -2.66 16.02 -14.38
CA MET A 191 -2.14 14.90 -15.16
C MET A 191 -2.12 15.26 -16.64
N TRP A 192 -0.99 15.04 -17.31
CA TRP A 192 -0.90 15.15 -18.76
C TRP A 192 -1.76 14.06 -19.42
N LEU A 193 -2.49 14.40 -20.49
CA LEU A 193 -3.25 13.44 -21.31
C LEU A 193 -4.40 12.69 -20.59
N PHE A 194 -5.01 13.29 -19.57
CA PHE A 194 -6.27 12.78 -19.01
C PHE A 194 -7.43 12.97 -20.00
N PRO A 195 -8.35 12.00 -20.17
CA PRO A 195 -8.50 10.74 -19.41
C PRO A 195 -7.78 9.52 -20.01
N VAL A 196 -7.10 9.67 -21.15
CA VAL A 196 -6.54 8.54 -21.92
C VAL A 196 -5.61 7.68 -21.06
N LEU A 197 -4.66 8.29 -20.35
CA LEU A 197 -3.74 7.54 -19.49
C LEU A 197 -4.44 6.80 -18.36
N SER A 198 -5.44 7.41 -17.72
CA SER A 198 -6.20 6.76 -16.65
C SER A 198 -7.01 5.56 -17.16
N ILE A 199 -7.60 5.68 -18.35
CA ILE A 199 -8.35 4.58 -18.99
C ILE A 199 -7.39 3.47 -19.41
N LEU A 200 -6.21 3.81 -19.94
CA LEU A 200 -5.19 2.83 -20.31
C LEU A 200 -4.70 2.06 -19.09
N THR A 201 -4.42 2.74 -17.97
CA THR A 201 -4.06 2.08 -16.70
C THR A 201 -5.19 1.15 -16.22
N LEU A 202 -6.43 1.61 -16.27
CA LEU A 202 -7.59 0.80 -15.89
C LEU A 202 -7.70 -0.46 -16.78
N ALA A 203 -7.59 -0.30 -18.09
CA ALA A 203 -7.63 -1.39 -19.06
C ALA A 203 -6.48 -2.39 -18.84
N ALA A 204 -5.27 -1.92 -18.54
CA ALA A 204 -4.13 -2.77 -18.25
C ALA A 204 -4.35 -3.60 -16.97
N ILE A 205 -4.86 -3.00 -15.90
CA ILE A 205 -5.18 -3.72 -14.66
C ILE A 205 -6.26 -4.77 -14.92
N VAL A 206 -7.33 -4.42 -15.65
CA VAL A 206 -8.40 -5.37 -16.02
C VAL A 206 -7.86 -6.50 -16.88
N ALA A 207 -6.99 -6.22 -17.85
CA ALA A 207 -6.37 -7.24 -18.68
C ALA A 207 -5.55 -8.25 -17.86
N VAL A 208 -4.81 -7.77 -16.85
CA VAL A 208 -4.08 -8.65 -15.93
C VAL A 208 -5.04 -9.49 -15.09
N LEU A 209 -6.11 -8.90 -14.54
CA LEU A 209 -7.11 -9.65 -13.76
C LEU A 209 -7.79 -10.72 -14.62
N VAL A 210 -8.11 -10.41 -15.88
CA VAL A 210 -8.65 -11.38 -16.84
C VAL A 210 -7.64 -12.48 -17.13
N GLN A 211 -6.37 -12.16 -17.33
CA GLN A 211 -5.31 -13.15 -17.52
C GLN A 211 -5.18 -14.08 -16.31
N MET A 212 -5.27 -13.54 -15.09
CA MET A 212 -5.26 -14.34 -13.85
C MET A 212 -6.44 -15.32 -13.76
N ALA A 213 -7.58 -15.01 -14.38
CA ALA A 213 -8.71 -15.94 -14.42
C ALA A 213 -8.44 -17.17 -15.31
N PHE A 214 -7.57 -17.06 -16.32
CA PHE A 214 -7.21 -18.17 -17.20
C PHE A 214 -6.08 -19.06 -16.64
N ASP A 215 -5.27 -18.53 -15.72
CA ASP A 215 -4.17 -19.26 -15.09
C ASP A 215 -4.66 -20.02 -13.85
N THR A 216 -4.41 -21.33 -13.79
CA THR A 216 -4.92 -22.23 -12.73
C THR A 216 -4.45 -21.83 -11.34
N ASP A 217 -3.18 -21.42 -11.21
CA ASP A 217 -2.59 -21.05 -9.91
C ASP A 217 -3.06 -19.67 -9.45
N ALA A 218 -3.24 -18.74 -10.40
CA ALA A 218 -3.68 -17.38 -10.14
C ALA A 218 -5.19 -17.27 -9.90
N ARG A 219 -5.98 -18.17 -10.50
CA ARG A 219 -7.45 -18.18 -10.40
C ARG A 219 -7.93 -18.32 -8.96
N VAL A 220 -7.30 -19.19 -8.18
CA VAL A 220 -7.66 -19.39 -6.77
C VAL A 220 -7.46 -18.09 -5.98
N GLN A 221 -6.34 -17.39 -6.20
CA GLN A 221 -6.07 -16.11 -5.53
C GLN A 221 -7.00 -15.01 -5.99
N LEU A 222 -7.37 -14.99 -7.28
CA LEU A 222 -8.36 -14.06 -7.80
C LEU A 222 -9.72 -14.26 -7.11
N TRP A 223 -10.20 -15.50 -6.99
CA TRP A 223 -11.45 -15.79 -6.30
C TRP A 223 -11.40 -15.44 -4.81
N LEU A 224 -10.30 -15.76 -4.12
CA LEU A 224 -10.12 -15.41 -2.72
C LEU A 224 -10.06 -13.89 -2.51
N SER A 225 -9.43 -13.16 -3.43
CA SER A 225 -9.40 -11.70 -3.41
C SER A 225 -10.77 -11.09 -3.68
N LEU A 226 -11.53 -11.66 -4.61
CA LEU A 226 -12.90 -11.23 -4.88
C LEU A 226 -13.83 -11.53 -3.70
N ALA A 227 -13.65 -12.69 -3.06
CA ALA A 227 -14.39 -13.07 -1.86
C ALA A 227 -14.07 -12.14 -0.68
N SER A 228 -12.79 -11.82 -0.44
CA SER A 228 -12.42 -10.87 0.61
C SER A 228 -12.99 -9.49 0.34
N TRP A 229 -13.02 -9.06 -0.92
CA TRP A 229 -13.64 -7.81 -1.33
C TRP A 229 -15.16 -7.80 -1.10
N ALA A 230 -15.85 -8.89 -1.46
CA ALA A 230 -17.27 -9.05 -1.19
C ALA A 230 -17.58 -9.02 0.33
N VAL A 231 -16.74 -9.64 1.15
CA VAL A 231 -16.85 -9.59 2.61
C VAL A 231 -16.68 -8.17 3.14
N VAL A 232 -15.67 -7.43 2.67
CA VAL A 232 -15.44 -6.02 3.08
C VAL A 232 -16.63 -5.14 2.71
N ILE A 233 -17.17 -5.29 1.50
CA ILE A 233 -18.35 -4.55 1.06
C ILE A 233 -19.57 -4.92 1.92
N ALA A 234 -19.79 -6.21 2.18
CA ALA A 234 -20.88 -6.68 3.02
C ALA A 234 -20.77 -6.09 4.45
N PHE A 235 -19.57 -6.13 5.05
CA PHE A 235 -19.31 -5.52 6.36
C PHE A 235 -19.55 -4.01 6.35
N TYR A 236 -19.12 -3.30 5.31
CA TYR A 236 -19.35 -1.86 5.17
C TYR A 236 -20.86 -1.54 5.15
N PHE A 237 -21.63 -2.26 4.34
CA PHE A 237 -23.09 -2.06 4.29
C PHE A 237 -23.78 -2.45 5.59
N LEU A 238 -23.33 -3.53 6.25
CA LEU A 238 -23.88 -3.97 7.53
C LEU A 238 -23.59 -2.97 8.65
N ALA A 239 -22.35 -2.46 8.71
CA ALA A 239 -21.94 -1.44 9.67
C ALA A 239 -22.67 -0.10 9.42
N LYS A 240 -22.86 0.28 8.15
CA LYS A 240 -23.65 1.46 7.78
C LYS A 240 -25.12 1.28 8.17
N TRP A 241 -25.68 0.09 7.97
CA TRP A 241 -27.06 -0.23 8.37
C TRP A 241 -27.23 -0.20 9.89
N TRP A 242 -26.27 -0.72 10.66
CA TRP A 242 -26.29 -0.63 12.13
C TRP A 242 -26.11 0.79 12.66
N ARG A 243 -25.21 1.60 12.05
CA ARG A 243 -25.06 3.02 12.43
C ARG A 243 -26.25 3.88 12.04
N GLY A 244 -26.96 3.55 10.96
CA GLY A 244 -28.23 4.20 10.62
C GLY A 244 -29.34 3.97 11.64
N ARG A 245 -29.19 2.98 12.54
CA ARG A 245 -30.11 2.71 13.66
C ARG A 245 -29.72 3.44 14.95
N GLU A 246 -28.46 3.83 15.09
CA GLU A 246 -28.02 4.75 16.15
C GLU A 246 -28.28 6.18 15.68
N GLY A 247 -29.41 6.77 16.08
CA GLY A 247 -29.78 8.16 15.74
C GLY A 247 -28.67 9.18 16.06
N PRO A 248 -28.72 10.39 15.47
CA PRO A 248 -27.65 11.38 15.61
C PRO A 248 -27.41 11.69 17.09
N LYS A 249 -26.32 11.19 17.68
CA LYS A 249 -25.89 11.65 19.00
C LYS A 249 -25.42 13.09 18.84
N ALA A 250 -26.20 14.00 19.41
CA ALA A 250 -25.95 15.43 19.42
C ALA A 250 -24.48 15.71 19.74
N GLN A 251 -23.82 16.46 18.85
CA GLN A 251 -22.51 17.04 19.14
C GLN A 251 -22.68 17.92 20.38
N THR A 252 -22.19 17.46 21.53
CA THR A 252 -21.99 18.35 22.68
C THR A 252 -20.91 19.35 22.28
N ALA A 253 -21.34 20.58 22.05
CA ALA A 253 -20.45 21.72 21.83
C ALA A 253 -19.40 21.79 22.96
N PRO A 254 -18.17 22.24 22.68
CA PRO A 254 -17.20 22.51 23.72
C PRO A 254 -17.80 23.56 24.66
N THR A 255 -18.00 23.20 25.92
CA THR A 255 -18.40 24.13 26.98
C THR A 255 -17.41 25.29 26.98
N ALA A 256 -17.87 26.47 26.58
CA ALA A 256 -17.10 27.70 26.70
C ALA A 256 -16.67 27.87 28.17
N ALA A 257 -15.38 28.10 28.39
CA ALA A 257 -14.85 28.40 29.71
C ALA A 257 -15.55 29.66 30.27
N PRO A 258 -15.88 29.69 31.57
CA PRO A 258 -16.52 30.87 32.16
C PRO A 258 -15.54 32.04 32.14
N THR A 259 -15.86 33.07 31.37
CA THR A 259 -15.28 34.40 31.51
C THR A 259 -15.67 34.95 32.87
N SER A 260 -14.73 35.01 33.79
CA SER A 260 -14.85 35.75 35.05
C SER A 260 -14.98 37.24 34.75
N GLY A 261 -16.22 37.73 34.64
CA GLY A 261 -16.51 39.16 34.71
C GLY A 261 -16.55 39.59 36.17
N HIS A 262 -15.54 40.34 36.61
CA HIS A 262 -15.70 41.25 37.74
C HIS A 262 -16.01 42.64 37.18
N VAL A 263 -17.27 43.04 37.35
CA VAL A 263 -17.77 44.41 37.15
C VAL A 263 -17.81 45.08 38.54
N GLY A 264 -17.39 46.35 38.62
CA GLY A 264 -18.10 47.34 39.43
C GLY A 264 -17.34 48.15 40.48
N SER A 265 -16.97 49.38 40.08
CA SER A 265 -17.19 50.68 40.76
C SER A 265 -16.68 50.99 42.17
N GLY A 266 -16.10 52.19 42.30
CA GLY A 266 -16.31 53.08 43.46
C GLY A 266 -15.03 53.66 44.07
N GLY A 267 -14.73 54.94 43.79
CA GLY A 267 -13.65 55.71 44.40
C GLY A 267 -13.09 56.77 43.47
#